data_AF-K3WTG0-F1
#
_entry.id   AF-K3WTG0-F1
#
_cell.length_a   1.000
_cell.length_b   1.000
_cell.length_c   1.000
_cell.angle_alpha   90.00
_cell.angle_beta   90.00
_cell.angle_gamma   90.00
#
_symmetry.space_group_name_H-M   'P 1'
#
loop_
_entity.id
_entity.type
_entity.pdbx_description
1 polymer ?
#
loop_
_entity_poly.entity_id
_entity_poly.type
_entity_poly.pdbx_seq_one_letter_code
_entity_poly.pdbx_strand_id
1 'polypeptide(L)'
;MMPRVLAKRALLLAQPARTSLATCAAVNATRAFASKAQDAAEALRPIHFEQEESDAAARPFKIVGVRDVEVEDWEYPTRVEAEKKSRTLRNRFNHPNFISLWVDKLALVEEFLQKEKIPYSSEGIVKGPDGHDVLVLPPAEGSIEFFNLCDNPTLVELVQATPEVIKEFEDEGDDE
;
A
#
# COMPACT_ATOMS: atom_id res chain seq x y z
N MET A 1 -24.79 -61.13 -57.15
CA MET A 1 -25.08 -60.06 -58.11
C MET A 1 -24.55 -58.75 -57.54
N MET A 2 -23.33 -58.37 -57.93
CA MET A 2 -22.80 -56.99 -57.79
C MET A 2 -23.34 -56.16 -58.99
N PRO A 3 -23.21 -54.82 -59.09
CA PRO A 3 -22.64 -53.80 -58.19
C PRO A 3 -23.55 -52.53 -58.07
N ARG A 4 -23.15 -51.52 -57.27
CA ARG A 4 -22.81 -50.15 -57.76
C ARG A 4 -22.63 -49.16 -56.62
N VAL A 5 -21.35 -48.84 -56.42
CA VAL A 5 -20.83 -47.63 -55.79
C VAL A 5 -21.35 -46.41 -56.56
N LEU A 6 -21.88 -45.41 -55.85
CA LEU A 6 -22.06 -44.07 -56.41
C LEU A 6 -21.52 -43.03 -55.42
N ALA A 7 -20.23 -42.76 -55.58
CA ALA A 7 -19.66 -41.48 -55.20
C ALA A 7 -20.26 -40.38 -56.08
N LYS A 8 -20.59 -39.22 -55.52
CA LYS A 8 -20.45 -37.94 -56.22
C LYS A 8 -20.59 -36.73 -55.28
N ARG A 9 -19.46 -36.03 -55.20
CA ARG A 9 -19.29 -34.57 -55.22
C ARG A 9 -19.72 -33.78 -53.99
N ALA A 10 -18.72 -33.57 -53.12
CA ALA A 10 -18.59 -32.37 -52.31
C ALA A 10 -18.66 -31.12 -53.20
N LEU A 11 -19.61 -30.24 -52.90
CA LEU A 11 -19.72 -28.91 -53.47
C LEU A 11 -18.90 -27.95 -52.59
N LEU A 12 -17.65 -27.74 -52.97
CA LEU A 12 -16.78 -26.73 -52.38
C LEU A 12 -17.24 -25.35 -52.87
N LEU A 13 -18.03 -24.63 -52.07
CA LEU A 13 -18.35 -23.22 -52.32
C LEU A 13 -17.14 -22.38 -51.91
N ALA A 14 -16.33 -22.00 -52.89
CA ALA A 14 -15.29 -20.99 -52.74
C ALA A 14 -15.94 -19.62 -52.44
N GLN A 15 -15.73 -19.11 -51.23
CA GLN A 15 -16.08 -17.74 -50.88
C GLN A 15 -14.98 -16.79 -51.38
N PRO A 16 -15.31 -15.66 -52.03
CA PRO A 16 -14.31 -14.67 -52.37
C PRO A 16 -13.86 -13.91 -51.11
N ALA A 17 -12.57 -13.97 -50.82
CA ALA A 17 -11.92 -13.12 -49.84
C ALA A 17 -12.05 -11.66 -50.27
N ARG A 18 -12.97 -10.93 -49.62
CA ARG A 18 -13.05 -9.47 -49.71
C ARG A 18 -12.08 -8.89 -48.70
N THR A 19 -10.88 -8.55 -49.15
CA THR A 19 -9.97 -7.65 -48.43
C THR A 19 -10.62 -6.27 -48.35
N SER A 20 -11.30 -5.98 -47.25
CA SER A 20 -11.66 -4.62 -46.89
C SER A 20 -10.41 -3.90 -46.40
N LEU A 21 -9.90 -2.97 -47.20
CA LEU A 21 -8.98 -1.94 -46.72
C LEU A 21 -9.70 -1.17 -45.62
N ALA A 22 -9.34 -1.43 -44.37
CA ALA A 22 -9.71 -0.58 -43.26
C ALA A 22 -9.02 0.77 -43.46
N THR A 23 -9.77 1.77 -43.89
CA THR A 23 -9.38 3.17 -43.76
C THR A 23 -9.26 3.47 -42.28
N CYS A 24 -8.03 3.55 -41.77
CA CYS A 24 -7.75 4.15 -40.48
C CYS A 24 -8.15 5.62 -40.54
N ALA A 25 -9.36 5.93 -40.10
CA ALA A 25 -9.75 7.30 -39.81
C ALA A 25 -8.85 7.77 -38.66
N ALA A 26 -7.99 8.74 -38.94
CA ALA A 26 -7.19 9.42 -37.93
C ALA A 26 -8.17 10.02 -36.90
N VAL A 27 -8.19 9.42 -35.71
CA VAL A 27 -8.90 9.97 -34.56
C VAL A 27 -8.15 11.27 -34.23
N ASN A 28 -8.74 12.41 -34.57
CA ASN A 28 -8.34 13.69 -34.02
C ASN A 28 -8.66 13.66 -32.52
N ALA A 29 -7.75 13.07 -31.74
CA ALA A 29 -7.71 13.23 -30.31
C ALA A 29 -7.34 14.68 -30.05
N THR A 30 -8.35 15.55 -30.00
CA THR A 30 -8.22 16.86 -29.38
C THR A 30 -7.70 16.59 -27.97
N ARG A 31 -6.43 16.94 -27.71
CA ARG A 31 -5.89 17.06 -26.35
C ARG A 31 -6.75 18.09 -25.63
N ALA A 32 -7.81 17.63 -25.00
CA ALA A 32 -8.45 18.36 -23.93
C ALA A 32 -7.40 18.41 -22.81
N PHE A 33 -6.77 19.56 -22.63
CA PHE A 33 -6.08 19.84 -21.38
C PHE A 33 -7.08 19.57 -20.27
N ALA A 34 -6.71 18.70 -19.33
CA ALA A 34 -7.49 18.43 -18.14
C ALA A 34 -7.89 19.79 -17.55
N SER A 35 -9.17 20.14 -17.62
CA SER A 35 -9.69 21.30 -16.94
C SER A 35 -9.40 21.07 -15.46
N LYS A 36 -8.58 21.96 -14.90
CA LYS A 36 -8.20 22.03 -13.50
C LYS A 36 -9.33 21.50 -12.62
N ALA A 37 -9.13 20.34 -12.00
CA ALA A 37 -9.98 19.87 -10.93
C ALA A 37 -9.86 20.91 -9.81
N GLN A 38 -10.78 21.87 -9.80
CA GLN A 38 -11.02 22.71 -8.65
C GLN A 38 -11.93 21.90 -7.73
N ASP A 39 -11.55 21.91 -6.45
CA ASP A 39 -12.14 21.20 -5.32
C ASP A 39 -11.64 19.76 -5.07
N ALA A 40 -10.31 19.59 -5.09
CA ALA A 40 -9.63 18.66 -4.18
C ALA A 40 -9.08 19.45 -2.99
N ALA A 41 -9.98 20.02 -2.18
CA ALA A 41 -9.64 20.80 -0.99
C ALA A 41 -9.38 19.93 0.26
N GLU A 42 -9.00 18.66 0.04
CA GLU A 42 -8.52 17.76 1.09
C GLU A 42 -7.23 17.12 0.58
N ALA A 43 -6.32 17.98 0.15
CA ALA A 43 -4.98 17.62 -0.27
C ALA A 43 -4.24 16.96 0.90
N LEU A 44 -3.94 15.67 0.71
CA LEU A 44 -2.80 14.93 1.25
C LEU A 44 -1.99 15.71 2.30
N ARG A 45 -2.17 15.39 3.58
CA ARG A 45 -1.26 15.89 4.61
C ARG A 45 0.03 15.09 4.52
N PRO A 46 1.20 15.74 4.37
CA PRO A 46 2.47 15.07 4.57
C PRO A 46 2.47 14.48 5.99
N ILE A 47 3.03 13.28 6.16
CA ILE A 47 3.32 12.75 7.50
C ILE A 47 4.41 13.66 8.08
N HIS A 48 4.02 14.76 8.71
CA HIS A 48 4.95 15.62 9.42
C HIS A 48 5.35 14.90 10.72
N PHE A 49 6.67 14.66 10.86
CA PHE A 49 7.27 14.19 12.11
C PHE A 49 7.25 15.28 13.18
N GLU A 50 7.25 16.55 12.76
CA GLU A 50 7.13 17.74 13.60
C GLU A 50 5.68 18.26 13.64
N GLN A 51 5.22 18.70 14.82
CA GLN A 51 3.87 19.27 14.97
C GLN A 51 3.89 20.76 14.59
N GLU A 52 3.32 21.12 13.44
CA GLU A 52 3.07 22.53 13.11
C GLU A 52 1.77 23.04 13.79
N GLU A 53 1.73 24.32 14.14
CA GLU A 53 0.57 24.99 14.77
C GLU A 53 -0.72 24.91 13.92
N SER A 54 -0.60 24.61 12.61
CA SER A 54 -1.71 24.44 11.68
C SER A 54 -2.26 23.00 11.59
N ASP A 55 -1.66 22.03 12.29
CA ASP A 55 -2.08 20.64 12.26
C ASP A 55 -3.38 20.46 13.07
N ALA A 56 -4.51 20.69 12.41
CA ALA A 56 -5.84 20.84 13.02
C ALA A 56 -6.37 19.63 13.83
N ALA A 57 -5.64 18.51 13.88
CA ALA A 57 -5.92 17.41 14.79
C ALA A 57 -4.78 17.35 15.81
N ALA A 58 -4.98 17.94 16.99
CA ALA A 58 -4.09 17.76 18.13
C ALA A 58 -4.04 16.27 18.47
N ARG A 59 -3.09 15.54 17.90
CA ARG A 59 -2.86 14.13 18.18
C ARG A 59 -2.42 14.02 19.64
N PRO A 60 -3.10 13.21 20.47
CA PRO A 60 -2.77 13.11 21.89
C PRO A 60 -1.49 12.29 22.17
N PHE A 61 -0.76 11.90 21.12
CA PHE A 61 0.43 11.05 21.14
C PHE A 61 1.46 11.56 20.11
N LYS A 62 2.72 11.14 20.32
CA LYS A 62 3.88 11.45 19.46
C LYS A 62 4.47 10.15 18.89
N ILE A 63 4.88 10.19 17.63
CA ILE A 63 5.71 9.14 17.04
C ILE A 63 7.16 9.49 17.38
N VAL A 64 7.83 8.61 18.12
CA VAL A 64 9.17 8.86 18.68
C VAL A 64 10.27 8.09 17.95
N GLY A 65 9.94 7.49 16.81
CA GLY A 65 10.94 6.86 15.93
C GLY A 65 10.41 5.68 15.14
N VAL A 66 11.28 5.13 14.30
CA VAL A 66 11.02 3.93 13.51
C VAL A 66 11.65 2.74 14.22
N ARG A 67 10.85 1.71 14.51
CA ARG A 67 11.33 0.47 15.16
C ARG A 67 11.86 -0.54 14.15
N ASP A 68 11.11 -0.74 13.08
CA ASP A 68 11.44 -1.72 12.03
C ASP A 68 10.73 -1.36 10.73
N VAL A 69 11.33 -1.74 9.61
CA VAL A 69 10.73 -1.59 8.29
C VAL A 69 11.14 -2.80 7.47
N GLU A 70 10.17 -3.40 6.78
CA GLU A 70 10.43 -4.38 5.74
C GLU A 70 9.62 -3.99 4.51
N VAL A 71 10.28 -3.94 3.36
CA VAL A 71 9.65 -3.61 2.09
C VAL A 71 9.66 -4.86 1.24
N GLU A 72 8.49 -5.28 0.79
CA GLU A 72 8.38 -6.37 -0.18
C GLU A 72 8.93 -5.86 -1.53
N ASP A 73 10.14 -6.33 -1.89
CA ASP A 73 10.81 -6.02 -3.16
C ASP A 73 9.90 -6.45 -4.33
N TRP A 74 9.26 -5.48 -5.00
CA TRP A 74 8.76 -5.69 -6.35
C TRP A 74 9.98 -5.77 -7.27
N GLU A 75 10.05 -6.81 -8.10
CA GLU A 75 11.11 -7.06 -9.06
C GLU A 75 11.70 -5.78 -9.67
N TYR A 76 12.87 -5.35 -9.20
CA TYR A 76 13.82 -4.70 -10.08
C TYR A 76 14.55 -5.83 -10.82
N PRO A 77 14.33 -6.01 -12.14
CA PRO A 77 14.89 -7.14 -12.90
C PRO A 77 16.43 -7.14 -12.98
N THR A 78 17.11 -6.23 -12.29
CA THR A 78 18.58 -6.13 -12.24
C THR A 78 19.19 -6.68 -10.96
N ARG A 79 18.42 -7.01 -9.92
CA ARG A 79 18.99 -7.61 -8.70
C ARG A 79 19.00 -9.13 -8.82
N VAL A 80 19.94 -9.62 -9.61
CA VAL A 80 20.31 -11.03 -9.77
C VAL A 80 20.38 -11.69 -8.40
N GLU A 81 19.36 -12.47 -8.03
CA GLU A 81 19.34 -13.50 -6.97
C GLU A 81 20.16 -13.20 -5.71
N ALA A 82 20.22 -11.93 -5.31
CA ALA A 82 21.11 -11.48 -4.24
C ALA A 82 20.43 -11.86 -2.93
N GLU A 83 20.77 -13.04 -2.44
CA GLU A 83 20.56 -13.54 -1.09
C GLU A 83 19.36 -12.89 -0.40
N LYS A 84 18.16 -13.46 -0.60
CA LYS A 84 17.04 -13.22 0.32
C LYS A 84 17.49 -13.67 1.70
N LYS A 85 18.17 -12.80 2.44
CA LYS A 85 18.49 -13.02 3.84
C LYS A 85 17.16 -13.09 4.54
N SER A 86 16.74 -14.30 4.86
CA SER A 86 15.65 -14.61 5.77
C SER A 86 15.94 -13.91 7.10
N ARG A 87 15.62 -12.63 7.20
CA ARG A 87 15.62 -11.90 8.46
C ARG A 87 14.34 -12.30 9.20
N THR A 88 14.47 -12.68 10.46
CA THR A 88 13.29 -12.94 11.30
C THR A 88 12.53 -11.64 11.45
N LEU A 89 11.31 -11.58 10.89
CA LEU A 89 10.46 -10.42 11.00
C LEU A 89 9.99 -10.29 12.45
N ARG A 90 10.05 -9.07 12.99
CA ARG A 90 9.67 -8.77 14.38
C ARG A 90 8.22 -8.31 14.53
N ASN A 91 7.51 -8.14 13.42
CA ASN A 91 6.09 -7.78 13.45
C ASN A 91 5.22 -8.97 13.86
N ARG A 92 4.04 -8.67 14.39
CA ARG A 92 3.14 -9.71 14.91
C ARG A 92 2.66 -10.72 13.86
N PHE A 93 2.46 -10.28 12.62
CA PHE A 93 1.83 -11.08 11.57
C PHE A 93 2.80 -11.73 10.59
N ASN A 94 4.11 -11.56 10.79
CA ASN A 94 5.15 -12.02 9.86
C ASN A 94 4.88 -11.57 8.41
N HIS A 95 4.31 -10.36 8.27
CA HIS A 95 3.91 -9.76 6.99
C HIS A 95 5.14 -9.18 6.27
N PRO A 96 5.37 -9.47 4.98
CA PRO A 96 6.60 -9.11 4.26
C PRO A 96 6.71 -7.63 3.85
N ASN A 97 5.63 -6.85 3.96
CA ASN A 97 5.62 -5.41 3.70
C ASN A 97 5.02 -4.64 4.89
N PHE A 98 5.84 -4.04 5.75
CA PHE A 98 5.36 -3.35 6.95
C PHE A 98 6.29 -2.24 7.43
N ILE A 99 5.72 -1.35 8.25
CA ILE A 99 6.46 -0.39 9.06
C ILE A 99 6.00 -0.48 10.51
N SER A 100 6.95 -0.62 11.42
CA SER A 100 6.72 -0.57 12.87
C SER A 100 7.25 0.75 13.41
N LEU A 101 6.40 1.52 14.09
CA LEU A 101 6.73 2.84 14.65
C LEU A 101 6.65 2.82 16.18
N TRP A 102 7.56 3.53 16.82
CA TRP A 102 7.52 3.78 18.26
C TRP A 102 6.57 4.93 18.57
N VAL A 103 5.72 4.76 19.58
CA VAL A 103 4.75 5.76 20.03
C VAL A 103 4.82 5.93 21.54
N ASP A 104 4.77 7.18 22.02
CA ASP A 104 4.88 7.53 23.43
C ASP A 104 3.71 7.02 24.29
N LYS A 105 2.48 7.11 23.79
CA LYS A 105 1.24 6.82 24.52
C LYS A 105 0.27 6.01 23.66
N LEU A 106 0.52 4.71 23.56
CA LEU A 106 -0.27 3.82 22.69
C LEU A 106 -1.75 3.75 23.07
N ALA A 107 -2.10 3.86 24.35
CA ALA A 107 -3.51 3.89 24.78
C ALA A 107 -4.29 5.06 24.17
N LEU A 108 -3.66 6.25 24.07
CA LEU A 108 -4.29 7.43 23.46
C LEU A 108 -4.41 7.32 21.94
N VAL A 109 -3.55 6.51 21.32
CA VAL A 109 -3.67 6.16 19.90
C VAL A 109 -4.95 5.38 19.66
N GLU A 110 -5.20 4.33 20.44
CA GLU A 110 -6.39 3.49 20.27
C GLU A 110 -7.68 4.32 20.42
N GLU A 111 -7.75 5.18 21.44
CA GLU A 111 -8.86 6.13 21.63
C GLU A 111 -9.03 7.08 20.43
N PHE A 112 -7.92 7.61 19.91
CA PHE A 112 -7.93 8.50 18.75
C PHE A 112 -8.42 7.79 17.49
N LEU A 113 -7.93 6.58 17.21
CA LEU A 113 -8.34 5.80 16.04
C LEU A 113 -9.83 5.44 16.09
N GLN A 114 -10.35 5.10 17.28
CA GLN A 114 -11.78 4.87 17.47
C GLN A 114 -12.61 6.13 17.18
N LYS A 115 -12.18 7.29 17.69
CA LYS A 115 -12.88 8.57 17.49
C LYS A 115 -12.91 8.98 16.01
N GLU A 116 -11.78 8.86 15.32
CA GLU A 116 -11.62 9.21 13.90
C GLU A 116 -12.15 8.11 12.96
N LYS A 117 -12.65 6.99 13.50
CA LYS A 117 -13.16 5.83 12.75
C LYS A 117 -12.13 5.24 11.78
N ILE A 118 -10.86 5.32 12.14
CA ILE A 118 -9.76 4.73 11.38
C ILE A 118 -9.78 3.23 11.66
N PRO A 119 -9.82 2.35 10.63
CA PRO A 119 -9.84 0.92 10.84
C PRO A 119 -8.50 0.42 11.41
N TYR A 120 -8.57 -0.41 12.45
CA TYR A 120 -7.43 -1.08 13.05
C TYR A 120 -7.84 -2.51 13.45
N SER A 121 -6.87 -3.32 13.89
CA SER A 121 -7.09 -4.72 14.29
C SER A 121 -8.18 -4.84 15.36
N SER A 122 -9.11 -5.80 15.18
CA SER A 122 -10.20 -6.06 16.13
C SER A 122 -9.71 -6.56 17.50
N GLU A 123 -8.47 -7.02 17.60
CA GLU A 123 -7.86 -7.46 18.84
C GLU A 123 -7.45 -6.29 19.76
N GLY A 124 -7.43 -5.05 19.26
CA GLY A 124 -6.96 -3.88 20.00
C GLY A 124 -5.47 -3.96 20.32
N ILE A 125 -5.07 -3.37 21.45
CA ILE A 125 -3.69 -3.43 21.93
C ILE A 125 -3.36 -4.84 22.46
N VAL A 126 -2.36 -5.47 21.85
CA VAL A 126 -1.90 -6.83 22.18
C VAL A 126 -0.40 -6.87 22.41
N LYS A 127 0.07 -7.89 23.14
CA LYS A 127 1.51 -8.13 23.30
C LYS A 127 2.13 -8.65 22.00
N GLY A 128 3.14 -7.96 21.51
CA GLY A 128 3.93 -8.33 20.33
C GLY A 128 5.02 -9.37 20.63
N PRO A 129 5.76 -9.84 19.61
CA PRO A 129 6.76 -10.90 19.74
C PRO A 129 7.87 -10.62 20.76
N ASP A 130 8.28 -9.35 20.88
CA ASP A 130 9.32 -8.91 21.82
C ASP A 130 8.74 -8.44 23.17
N GLY A 131 7.45 -8.66 23.44
CA GLY A 131 6.79 -8.32 24.71
C GLY A 131 6.32 -6.85 24.86
N HIS A 132 6.55 -6.01 23.85
CA HIS A 132 5.98 -4.66 23.79
C HIS A 132 4.47 -4.69 23.53
N ASP A 133 3.77 -3.65 23.96
CA ASP A 133 2.37 -3.42 23.58
C ASP A 133 2.31 -2.90 22.15
N VAL A 134 1.42 -3.49 21.36
CA VAL A 134 1.34 -3.31 19.91
C VAL A 134 -0.10 -3.14 19.48
N LEU A 135 -0.35 -2.18 18.59
CA LEU A 135 -1.60 -2.00 17.86
C LEU A 135 -1.31 -2.11 16.36
N VAL A 136 -2.10 -2.90 15.65
CA VAL A 136 -1.88 -3.14 14.21
C VAL A 136 -2.96 -2.50 13.37
N LEU A 137 -2.54 -1.77 12.35
CA LEU A 137 -3.38 -1.28 11.28
C LEU A 137 -3.13 -2.19 10.06
N PRO A 138 -4.10 -3.05 9.71
CA PRO A 138 -3.94 -3.96 8.58
C PRO A 138 -3.91 -3.19 7.26
N PRO A 139 -3.33 -3.77 6.19
CA PRO A 139 -3.42 -3.20 4.85
C PRO A 139 -4.89 -3.08 4.45
N ALA A 140 -5.39 -1.86 4.29
CA ALA A 140 -6.78 -1.61 3.91
C ALA A 140 -6.91 -1.40 2.40
N GLU A 141 -7.84 -2.12 1.77
CA GLU A 141 -8.21 -1.91 0.37
C GLU A 141 -8.73 -0.47 0.19
N GLY A 142 -8.10 0.31 -0.70
CA GLY A 142 -8.41 1.73 -0.90
C GLY A 142 -7.56 2.72 -0.08
N SER A 143 -6.66 2.25 0.78
CA SER A 143 -5.68 3.09 1.53
C SER A 143 -4.45 3.49 0.71
N ILE A 144 -4.54 3.33 -0.61
CA ILE A 144 -3.44 3.36 -1.58
C ILE A 144 -2.63 4.69 -1.51
N GLU A 145 -3.24 5.78 -1.03
CA GLU A 145 -2.57 7.09 -0.93
C GLU A 145 -1.89 7.37 0.42
N PHE A 146 -2.23 6.68 1.52
CA PHE A 146 -1.79 7.11 2.85
C PHE A 146 -0.71 6.24 3.48
N PHE A 147 -0.68 4.94 3.18
CA PHE A 147 0.24 3.98 3.82
C PHE A 147 0.77 2.94 2.84
N ASN A 148 1.12 3.35 1.61
CA ASN A 148 1.79 2.46 0.67
C ASN A 148 3.32 2.64 0.71
N LEU A 149 4.03 1.55 1.01
CA LEU A 149 5.46 1.41 0.77
C LEU A 149 5.64 0.73 -0.59
N CYS A 150 6.32 1.41 -1.51
CA CYS A 150 6.63 0.91 -2.86
C CYS A 150 5.39 0.41 -3.63
N ASP A 151 4.32 1.22 -3.65
CA ASP A 151 3.05 0.94 -4.36
C ASP A 151 2.29 -0.30 -3.88
N ASN A 152 2.73 -0.92 -2.77
CA ASN A 152 2.07 -2.07 -2.14
C ASN A 152 1.38 -1.65 -0.84
N PRO A 153 0.20 -2.24 -0.56
CA PRO A 153 -0.49 -1.97 0.70
C PRO A 153 0.39 -2.42 1.86
N THR A 154 0.62 -1.52 2.82
CA THR A 154 1.55 -1.75 3.92
C THR A 154 0.81 -1.99 5.22
N LEU A 155 1.29 -2.95 5.98
CA LEU A 155 0.88 -3.14 7.36
C LEU A 155 1.59 -2.11 8.26
N VAL A 156 0.84 -1.34 9.02
CA VAL A 156 1.41 -0.39 9.99
C VAL A 156 1.26 -0.95 11.39
N GLU A 157 2.35 -1.03 12.13
CA GLU A 157 2.40 -1.51 13.50
C GLU A 157 2.82 -0.35 14.42
N LEU A 158 1.96 0.02 15.36
CA LEU A 158 2.26 1.04 16.36
C LEU A 158 2.64 0.35 17.66
N VAL A 159 3.82 0.68 18.17
CA VAL A 159 4.43 -0.01 19.30
C VAL A 159 4.65 0.98 20.42
N GLN A 160 4.25 0.63 21.64
CA GLN A 160 4.53 1.42 22.82
C GLN A 160 6.05 1.54 23.04
N ALA A 161 6.57 2.75 22.94
CA ALA A 161 7.97 3.07 23.16
C ALA A 161 8.37 2.79 24.61
N THR A 162 9.62 2.36 24.82
CA THR A 162 10.19 2.24 26.16
C THR A 162 10.58 3.62 26.70
N PRO A 163 10.73 3.78 28.03
CA PRO A 163 11.16 5.04 28.62
C PRO A 163 12.50 5.55 28.06
N GLU A 164 13.41 4.64 27.69
CA GLU A 164 14.71 4.98 27.12
C GLU A 164 14.57 5.60 25.72
N VAL A 165 13.73 5.01 24.85
CA VAL A 165 13.49 5.53 23.50
C VAL A 165 12.81 6.89 23.55
N ILE A 166 11.85 7.08 24.45
CA ILE A 166 11.18 8.37 24.63
C ILE A 166 12.19 9.43 25.08
N LYS A 167 13.04 9.07 26.05
CA LYS A 167 14.06 9.99 26.55
C LYS A 167 15.08 10.36 25.47
N GLU A 168 15.58 9.39 24.71
CA GLU A 168 16.51 9.64 23.60
C GLU A 168 15.90 10.61 22.57
N PHE A 169 14.63 10.42 22.24
CA PHE A 169 13.90 11.33 21.35
C PHE A 169 13.73 12.76 21.92
N GLU A 170 13.53 12.89 23.23
CA GLU A 170 13.44 14.20 23.90
C GLU A 170 14.81 14.89 23.98
N ASP A 171 15.86 14.14 24.31
CA ASP A 171 17.24 14.66 24.44
C ASP A 171 17.77 15.15 23.06
N GLU A 172 17.47 14.46 21.96
CA GLU A 172 17.87 14.87 20.60
C GLU A 172 17.16 16.15 20.12
N GLY A 173 15.96 16.44 20.64
CA GLY A 173 15.17 17.61 20.26
C GLY A 173 15.60 18.92 20.94
N ASP A 174 16.41 18.84 21.99
CA ASP A 174 16.87 20.00 22.77
C ASP A 174 18.18 20.63 22.22
N ASP A 175 18.82 20.00 21.23
CA ASP A 175 20.11 20.41 20.65
C ASP A 175 19.99 21.31 19.39
N GLU A 176 18.78 21.66 18.95
CA GLU A 176 18.48 22.61 17.83
C GLU A 176 18.05 24.01 18.29
#